data_AF-A0A0C9RZ51-F1
#
_entry.id   AF-A0A0C9RZ51-F1
#
_cell.length_a   1.000
_cell.length_b   1.000
_cell.length_c   1.000
_cell.angle_alpha   90.00
_cell.angle_beta   90.00
_cell.angle_gamma   90.00
#
_symmetry.space_group_name_H-M   'P 1'
#
loop_
_entity.id
_entity.type
_entity.pdbx_description
1 polymer ?
#
loop_
_entity_poly.entity_id
_entity_poly.type
_entity_poly.pdbx_seq_one_letter_code
_entity_poly.pdbx_strand_id
1 'polypeptide(L)'
;MKMAENAKASQELLTRCPKRCQGPSTTRQPLVVSRKLYSRFVDYTTENARLAEIADKEVQRLSDLKDASYEVTKDWNDAIKNLQRRRREELLSKKEKAEQARIKFAKDMAVKNAVERAEIVKEARKLLFYKKPQCRLINSALFTSETYRELHAQLAFRKKLRGIELERDNMYAELLKKDTEDFFRKEKEKAEQRLQRTRNYAIELKKQIEDTKNHLKKLELYDAKADQEDLDNMQKESKMIEECEKEQIRKKKEYLKKMFLEQLEEKKRVEEKMREEEDIQNRSIEAYRNTREHLNQITKQKWKEEQENKIKRSEMLAKKCATAFETDDTEEEERFRRAAADKNKLEEEKAQAKRQFQEKMRVDMKRYEAEAAALKLKRELEEKNLIEWETHQRYKRDEYNKEMQVKAAKEGERRKKEMAEFLKKQMEEQRAIRKMESIMDDDSQEIQKAIQRTNDRVLAYGEEVLEESKDIRPLFPIIKAIENFKRENRLIPLKTAETMEPVKRKRRVRKICSNPTPPEQIFYLG
;
A
#
# COMPACT_ATOMS: atom_id res chain seq x y z
N MET A 1 -38.14 15.84 84.33
CA MET A 1 -38.34 17.29 84.57
C MET A 1 -39.84 17.52 84.57
N LYS A 2 -40.52 17.34 85.70
CA LYS A 2 -40.73 18.29 86.82
C LYS A 2 -41.69 19.45 86.46
N MET A 3 -42.70 19.57 87.33
CA MET A 3 -43.67 20.64 87.55
C MET A 3 -44.90 20.64 86.64
N ALA A 4 -46.15 20.82 87.10
CA ALA A 4 -46.81 20.90 88.41
C ALA A 4 -48.32 21.02 88.06
N GLU A 5 -49.24 20.21 88.59
CA GLU A 5 -49.93 20.36 89.88
C GLU A 5 -50.73 21.65 90.10
N ASN A 6 -51.94 21.48 90.68
CA ASN A 6 -52.92 22.44 91.20
C ASN A 6 -54.00 22.91 90.20
N ALA A 7 -55.31 22.86 90.47
CA ALA A 7 -56.04 22.69 91.72
C ALA A 7 -57.43 22.05 91.49
N LYS A 8 -57.75 21.02 92.29
CA LYS A 8 -59.10 20.51 92.57
C LYS A 8 -59.12 20.17 94.05
N ALA A 9 -59.85 20.94 94.86
CA ALA A 9 -60.50 20.56 96.12
C ALA A 9 -60.73 21.80 97.00
N SER A 10 -61.74 21.69 97.87
CA SER A 10 -62.21 22.62 98.91
C SER A 10 -63.27 23.60 98.38
N GLN A 11 -64.52 23.61 98.85
CA GLN A 11 -65.07 23.34 100.18
C GLN A 11 -66.51 22.78 100.03
N GLU A 12 -66.86 21.63 100.61
CA GLU A 12 -67.33 21.44 102.00
C GLU A 12 -68.68 22.13 102.25
N LEU A 13 -69.78 21.36 102.32
CA LEU A 13 -70.34 20.72 103.52
C LEU A 13 -71.55 21.52 104.00
N LEU A 14 -72.70 20.85 104.07
CA LEU A 14 -73.95 21.12 104.81
C LEU A 14 -75.08 20.56 103.90
N THR A 15 -75.84 19.53 104.26
CA THR A 15 -76.30 19.13 105.59
C THR A 15 -76.74 17.67 105.60
N ARG A 16 -76.39 17.03 106.71
CA ARG A 16 -76.87 15.74 107.22
C ARG A 16 -78.37 15.51 107.00
N CYS A 17 -78.68 14.33 106.50
CA CYS A 17 -80.00 13.69 106.58
C CYS A 17 -80.14 13.04 107.98
N PRO A 18 -81.08 13.46 108.85
CA PRO A 18 -81.33 12.78 110.10
C PRO A 18 -82.45 11.74 109.97
N LYS A 19 -82.24 10.66 110.72
CA LYS A 19 -83.08 9.48 110.92
C LYS A 19 -84.56 9.83 111.09
N ARG A 20 -85.41 9.11 110.35
CA ARG A 20 -86.86 9.07 110.52
C ARG A 20 -87.19 8.19 111.73
N CYS A 21 -87.35 8.80 112.90
CA CYS A 21 -87.96 8.17 114.08
C CYS A 21 -89.49 8.33 114.02
N GLN A 22 -90.20 7.24 114.25
CA GLN A 22 -91.65 7.20 114.44
C GLN A 22 -91.99 7.75 115.84
N GLY A 23 -93.04 8.57 115.96
CA GLY A 23 -93.58 9.05 117.23
C GLY A 23 -94.73 10.04 117.01
N PRO A 24 -95.74 10.12 117.90
CA PRO A 24 -97.14 10.14 117.50
C PRO A 24 -97.79 11.53 117.43
N SER A 25 -98.93 11.56 116.73
CA SER A 25 -99.86 12.67 116.55
C SER A 25 -100.28 13.34 117.87
N THR A 26 -100.05 14.65 117.97
CA THR A 26 -100.72 15.52 118.94
C THR A 26 -101.46 16.65 118.20
N THR A 27 -102.73 16.78 118.56
CA THR A 27 -103.79 17.61 118.03
C THR A 27 -103.41 19.10 117.99
N ARG A 28 -103.59 19.77 116.85
CA ARG A 28 -103.42 21.24 116.71
C ARG A 28 -104.77 21.94 116.78
N GLN A 29 -104.91 22.91 117.67
CA GLN A 29 -105.93 23.97 117.58
C GLN A 29 -105.29 25.26 117.02
N PRO A 30 -105.94 25.99 116.10
CA PRO A 30 -105.41 27.23 115.52
C PRO A 30 -105.67 28.48 116.38
N LEU A 31 -104.67 29.37 116.45
CA LEU A 31 -104.72 30.72 117.02
C LEU A 31 -104.96 31.75 115.89
N VAL A 32 -105.94 32.64 116.04
CA VAL A 32 -106.29 33.68 115.05
C VAL A 32 -105.70 35.04 115.46
N VAL A 33 -104.96 35.71 114.56
CA VAL A 33 -104.33 37.05 114.76
C VAL A 33 -104.73 38.02 113.63
N SER A 34 -104.73 39.34 113.89
CA SER A 34 -105.29 40.37 112.99
C SER A 34 -104.44 40.71 111.75
N ARG A 35 -105.14 41.07 110.65
CA ARG A 35 -104.61 41.30 109.29
C ARG A 35 -103.54 42.41 109.18
N LYS A 36 -103.56 43.43 110.05
CA LYS A 36 -102.62 44.58 109.98
C LYS A 36 -101.18 44.22 110.33
N LEU A 37 -100.98 43.28 111.25
CA LEU A 37 -99.64 42.83 111.66
C LEU A 37 -98.98 41.96 110.57
N TYR A 38 -99.77 41.26 109.76
CA TYR A 38 -99.28 40.41 108.68
C TYR A 38 -98.64 41.22 107.55
N SER A 39 -99.27 42.31 107.10
CA SER A 39 -98.76 43.13 105.99
C SER A 39 -97.40 43.77 106.27
N ARG A 40 -97.15 44.24 107.50
CA ARG A 40 -95.86 44.86 107.86
C ARG A 40 -94.70 43.86 107.86
N PHE A 41 -94.98 42.59 108.12
CA PHE A 41 -93.99 41.52 108.06
C PHE A 41 -93.58 41.18 106.63
N VAL A 42 -94.49 41.32 105.65
CA VAL A 42 -94.21 41.00 104.25
C VAL A 42 -93.27 42.04 103.61
N ASP A 43 -93.48 43.33 103.84
CA ASP A 43 -92.65 44.38 103.23
C ASP A 43 -91.17 44.26 103.66
N TYR A 44 -90.90 44.05 104.95
CA TYR A 44 -89.54 43.91 105.47
C TYR A 44 -88.80 42.67 104.93
N THR A 45 -89.54 41.63 104.53
CA THR A 45 -88.93 40.41 103.95
C THR A 45 -88.51 40.56 102.48
N THR A 46 -88.91 41.63 101.78
CA THR A 46 -88.69 41.78 100.32
C THR A 46 -87.62 42.81 99.92
N GLU A 47 -87.06 43.57 100.85
CA GLU A 47 -86.12 44.68 100.56
C GLU A 47 -84.76 44.20 100.04
N ASN A 48 -84.17 43.16 100.64
CA ASN A 48 -82.87 42.63 100.25
C ASN A 48 -82.84 42.06 98.82
N ALA A 49 -83.98 41.52 98.34
CA ALA A 49 -84.08 40.99 96.99
C ALA A 49 -83.99 42.08 95.92
N ARG A 50 -84.54 43.28 96.19
CA ARG A 50 -84.47 44.42 95.27
C ARG A 50 -83.05 44.98 95.11
N LEU A 51 -82.27 45.03 96.20
CA LEU A 51 -80.90 45.52 96.14
C LEU A 51 -79.98 44.61 95.34
N ALA A 52 -80.18 43.29 95.42
CA ALA A 52 -79.45 42.32 94.60
C ALA A 52 -79.74 42.49 93.10
N GLU A 53 -81.01 42.70 92.72
CA GLU A 53 -81.38 42.94 91.32
C GLU A 53 -80.74 44.21 90.73
N ILE A 54 -80.48 45.24 91.56
CA ILE A 54 -79.80 46.47 91.11
C ILE A 54 -78.32 46.20 90.87
N ALA A 55 -77.65 45.51 91.79
CA ALA A 55 -76.24 45.17 91.65
C ALA A 55 -75.96 44.27 90.43
N ASP A 56 -76.83 43.29 90.17
CA ASP A 56 -76.70 42.40 89.01
C ASP A 56 -76.82 43.16 87.69
N LYS A 57 -77.73 44.16 87.61
CA LYS A 57 -77.86 45.04 86.43
C LYS A 57 -76.62 45.91 86.22
N GLU A 58 -76.00 46.39 87.29
CA GLU A 58 -74.77 47.20 87.22
C GLU A 58 -73.58 46.37 86.70
N VAL A 59 -73.45 45.12 87.17
CA VAL A 59 -72.40 44.20 86.72
C VAL A 59 -72.59 43.83 85.25
N GLN A 60 -73.82 43.53 84.83
CA GLN A 60 -74.13 43.28 83.42
C GLN A 60 -73.75 44.48 82.55
N ARG A 61 -74.14 45.70 82.94
CA ARG A 61 -73.78 46.92 82.22
C ARG A 61 -72.27 47.12 82.09
N LEU A 62 -71.48 46.82 83.13
CA LEU A 62 -70.02 46.91 83.06
C LEU A 62 -69.39 45.84 82.19
N SER A 63 -69.98 44.64 82.12
CA SER A 63 -69.58 43.59 81.18
C SER A 63 -69.82 44.04 79.74
N ASP A 64 -71.03 44.53 79.45
CA ASP A 64 -71.42 44.98 78.11
C ASP A 64 -70.50 46.11 77.61
N LEU A 65 -70.09 47.03 78.50
CA LEU A 65 -69.14 48.09 78.15
C LEU A 65 -67.72 47.58 77.87
N LYS A 66 -67.25 46.56 78.59
CA LYS A 66 -65.95 45.94 78.33
C LYS A 66 -65.95 45.19 77.00
N ASP A 67 -67.02 44.48 76.71
CA ASP A 67 -67.18 43.75 75.45
C ASP A 67 -67.26 44.73 74.27
N ALA A 68 -68.03 45.82 74.40
CA ALA A 68 -68.07 46.90 73.41
C ALA A 68 -66.70 47.55 73.19
N SER A 69 -65.92 47.80 74.26
CA SER A 69 -64.57 48.35 74.14
C SER A 69 -63.59 47.37 73.49
N TYR A 70 -63.73 46.07 73.72
CA TYR A 70 -62.90 45.04 73.09
C TYR A 70 -63.22 44.89 71.61
N GLU A 71 -64.50 44.88 71.23
CA GLU A 71 -64.93 44.83 69.83
C GLU A 71 -64.38 46.00 69.01
N VAL A 72 -64.41 47.22 69.56
CA VAL A 72 -63.86 48.41 68.88
C VAL A 72 -62.33 48.32 68.74
N THR A 73 -61.61 47.86 69.77
CA THR A 73 -60.14 47.85 69.78
C THR A 73 -59.52 46.65 69.05
N LYS A 74 -60.28 45.56 68.86
CA LYS A 74 -59.84 44.35 68.15
C LYS A 74 -59.43 44.66 66.70
N ASP A 75 -60.14 45.59 66.06
CA ASP A 75 -59.96 45.93 64.66
C ASP A 75 -59.07 47.17 64.44
N TRP A 76 -58.52 47.75 65.51
CA TRP A 76 -57.57 48.87 65.39
C TRP A 76 -56.26 48.40 64.78
N ASN A 77 -55.91 48.97 63.64
CA ASN A 77 -54.71 48.61 62.89
C ASN A 77 -53.42 48.88 63.68
N ASP A 78 -53.43 49.89 64.56
CA ASP A 78 -52.28 50.29 65.39
C ASP A 78 -52.13 49.47 66.68
N ALA A 79 -53.10 48.58 66.97
CA ALA A 79 -52.95 47.65 68.08
C ALA A 79 -51.72 46.77 67.84
N ILE A 80 -50.85 46.64 68.86
CA ILE A 80 -49.59 45.89 68.78
C ILE A 80 -49.79 44.48 68.21
N LYS A 81 -50.91 43.82 68.55
CA LYS A 81 -51.28 42.50 68.04
C LYS A 81 -51.49 42.48 66.52
N ASN A 82 -52.12 43.52 65.96
CA ASN A 82 -52.40 43.63 64.52
C ASN A 82 -51.12 44.01 63.73
N LEU A 83 -50.27 44.89 64.27
CA LEU A 83 -48.95 45.18 63.71
C LEU A 83 -48.03 43.95 63.67
N GLN A 84 -48.01 43.16 64.75
CA GLN A 84 -47.26 41.89 64.78
C GLN A 84 -47.81 40.87 63.79
N ARG A 85 -49.13 40.79 63.63
CA ARG A 85 -49.78 39.94 62.62
C ARG A 85 -49.34 40.36 61.21
N ARG A 86 -49.44 41.65 60.88
CA ARG A 86 -49.04 42.20 59.57
C ARG A 86 -47.56 41.96 59.26
N ARG A 87 -46.66 42.18 60.22
CA ARG A 87 -45.22 41.90 60.05
C ARG A 87 -44.94 40.41 59.81
N ARG A 88 -45.67 39.52 60.49
CA ARG A 88 -45.56 38.06 60.25
C ARG A 88 -46.05 37.71 58.85
N GLU A 89 -47.19 38.25 58.43
CA GLU A 89 -47.75 38.06 57.08
C GLU A 89 -46.80 38.58 55.99
N GLU A 90 -46.17 39.75 56.18
CA GLU A 90 -45.17 40.28 55.25
C GLU A 90 -43.91 39.39 55.17
N LEU A 91 -43.43 38.88 56.30
CA LEU A 91 -42.30 37.94 56.33
C LEU A 91 -42.64 36.62 55.65
N LEU A 92 -43.85 36.10 55.86
CA LEU A 92 -44.35 34.90 55.18
C LEU A 92 -44.43 35.16 53.67
N SER A 93 -45.04 36.27 53.25
CA SER A 93 -45.12 36.64 51.83
C SER A 93 -43.73 36.81 51.18
N LYS A 94 -42.76 37.39 51.90
CA LYS A 94 -41.37 37.49 51.41
C LYS A 94 -40.71 36.12 51.28
N LYS A 95 -40.91 35.22 52.25
CA LYS A 95 -40.41 33.85 52.19
C LYS A 95 -41.04 33.08 51.04
N GLU A 96 -42.35 33.17 50.86
CA GLU A 96 -43.08 32.56 49.75
C GLU A 96 -42.58 33.07 48.39
N LYS A 97 -42.39 34.38 48.23
CA LYS A 97 -41.83 34.96 47.00
C LYS A 97 -40.40 34.49 46.74
N ALA A 98 -39.56 34.42 47.77
CA ALA A 98 -38.18 33.94 47.65
C ALA A 98 -38.13 32.44 47.31
N GLU A 99 -39.01 31.64 47.90
CA GLU A 99 -39.15 30.21 47.62
C GLU A 99 -39.67 29.98 46.20
N GLN A 100 -40.68 30.73 45.77
CA GLN A 100 -41.16 30.71 44.39
C GLN A 100 -40.05 31.10 43.40
N ALA A 101 -39.23 32.10 43.70
CA ALA A 101 -38.09 32.47 42.88
C ALA A 101 -37.03 31.35 42.81
N ARG A 102 -36.74 30.67 43.93
CA ARG A 102 -35.84 29.50 43.97
C ARG A 102 -36.39 28.34 43.14
N ILE A 103 -37.69 28.04 43.27
CA ILE A 103 -38.35 26.99 42.49
C ILE A 103 -38.31 27.32 41.00
N LYS A 104 -38.58 28.57 40.60
CA LYS A 104 -38.48 29.01 39.21
C LYS A 104 -37.05 28.85 38.68
N PHE A 105 -36.05 29.34 39.42
CA PHE A 105 -34.64 29.19 39.05
C PHE A 105 -34.23 27.70 38.91
N ALA A 106 -34.64 26.85 39.85
CA ALA A 106 -34.35 25.42 39.78
C ALA A 106 -35.02 24.75 38.57
N LYS A 107 -36.26 25.14 38.24
CA LYS A 107 -36.94 24.68 37.02
C LYS A 107 -36.22 25.14 35.75
N ASP A 108 -35.83 26.41 35.68
CA ASP A 108 -35.13 26.95 34.51
C ASP A 108 -33.76 26.27 34.31
N MET A 109 -33.01 26.05 35.39
CA MET A 109 -31.75 25.31 35.35
C MET A 109 -31.96 23.83 34.98
N ALA A 110 -33.02 23.20 35.49
CA ALA A 110 -33.36 21.83 35.11
C ALA A 110 -33.70 21.72 33.61
N VAL A 111 -34.43 22.70 33.06
CA VAL A 111 -34.73 22.78 31.62
C VAL A 111 -33.45 22.96 30.81
N LYS A 112 -32.57 23.91 31.17
CA LYS A 112 -31.28 24.11 30.48
C LYS A 112 -30.42 22.86 30.50
N ASN A 113 -30.25 22.25 31.67
CA ASN A 113 -29.49 21.01 31.81
C ASN A 113 -30.12 19.86 31.02
N ALA A 114 -31.45 19.79 30.92
CA ALA A 114 -32.12 18.77 30.11
C ALA A 114 -31.88 18.98 28.61
N VAL A 115 -31.85 20.24 28.14
CA VAL A 115 -31.51 20.58 26.75
C VAL A 115 -30.06 20.22 26.44
N GLU A 116 -29.11 20.64 27.28
CA GLU A 116 -27.68 20.30 27.12
C GLU A 116 -27.45 18.79 27.11
N ARG A 117 -28.08 18.06 28.04
CA ARG A 117 -28.04 16.59 28.06
C ARG A 117 -28.62 15.99 26.78
N ALA A 118 -29.72 16.54 26.28
CA ALA A 118 -30.32 16.06 25.03
C ALA A 118 -29.39 16.29 23.83
N GLU A 119 -28.68 17.41 23.78
CA GLU A 119 -27.68 17.70 22.74
C GLU A 119 -26.49 16.74 22.81
N ILE A 120 -25.91 16.52 23.99
CA ILE A 120 -24.83 15.54 24.20
C ILE A 120 -25.27 14.15 23.76
N VAL A 121 -26.50 13.74 24.11
CA VAL A 121 -27.05 12.44 23.69
C VAL A 121 -27.25 12.38 22.17
N LYS A 122 -27.68 13.47 21.53
CA LYS A 122 -27.80 13.55 20.06
C LYS A 122 -26.43 13.38 19.39
N GLU A 123 -25.41 14.09 19.85
CA GLU A 123 -24.04 13.98 19.33
C GLU A 123 -23.45 12.58 19.53
N ALA A 124 -23.60 12.01 20.73
CA ALA A 124 -23.15 10.66 21.02
C ALA A 124 -23.84 9.63 20.11
N ARG A 125 -25.15 9.78 19.87
CA ARG A 125 -25.90 8.92 18.92
C ARG A 125 -25.38 9.06 17.50
N LYS A 126 -25.06 10.29 17.05
CA LYS A 126 -24.47 10.55 15.72
C LYS A 126 -23.11 9.88 15.57
N LEU A 127 -22.23 10.00 16.57
CA LEU A 127 -20.91 9.35 16.57
C LEU A 127 -21.02 7.82 16.56
N LEU A 128 -21.91 7.25 17.38
CA LEU A 128 -22.16 5.81 17.39
C LEU A 128 -22.69 5.32 16.04
N PHE A 129 -23.56 6.11 15.40
CA PHE A 129 -24.05 5.81 14.07
C PHE A 129 -22.93 5.82 13.02
N TYR A 130 -22.03 6.81 13.03
CA TYR A 130 -20.89 6.85 12.11
C TYR A 130 -19.85 5.76 12.34
N LYS A 131 -19.72 5.25 13.57
CA LYS A 131 -18.85 4.10 13.87
C LYS A 131 -19.36 2.77 13.32
N LYS A 132 -20.64 2.69 12.90
CA LYS A 132 -21.19 1.47 12.29
C LYS A 132 -20.39 1.11 11.01
N PRO A 133 -20.15 -0.18 10.76
CA PRO A 133 -19.31 -0.61 9.63
C PRO A 133 -19.87 -0.15 8.28
N GLN A 134 -21.19 -0.06 8.15
CA GLN A 134 -21.85 0.35 6.91
C GLN A 134 -21.70 1.87 6.66
N CYS A 135 -21.85 2.70 7.69
CA CYS A 135 -21.57 4.13 7.60
C CYS A 135 -20.08 4.39 7.35
N ARG A 136 -19.18 3.61 7.97
CA ARG A 136 -17.75 3.66 7.69
C ARG A 136 -17.42 3.35 6.23
N LEU A 137 -18.12 2.39 5.63
CA LEU A 137 -17.94 2.07 4.21
C LEU A 137 -18.32 3.25 3.32
N ILE A 138 -19.45 3.91 3.62
CA ILE A 138 -19.89 5.13 2.93
C ILE A 138 -18.87 6.26 3.13
N ASN A 139 -18.38 6.47 4.35
CA ASN A 139 -17.37 7.49 4.63
C ASN A 139 -16.04 7.21 3.92
N SER A 140 -15.61 5.95 3.87
CA SER A 140 -14.43 5.52 3.11
C SER A 140 -14.60 5.81 1.61
N ALA A 141 -15.79 5.54 1.07
CA ALA A 141 -16.11 5.86 -0.30
C ALA A 141 -16.14 7.37 -0.57
N LEU A 142 -16.65 8.17 0.38
CA LEU A 142 -16.58 9.63 0.34
C LEU A 142 -15.11 10.10 0.30
N PHE A 143 -14.25 9.60 1.17
CA PHE A 143 -12.80 9.91 1.12
C PHE A 143 -12.18 9.50 -0.22
N THR A 144 -12.55 8.34 -0.76
CA THR A 144 -12.05 7.88 -2.07
C THR A 144 -12.53 8.78 -3.21
N SER A 145 -13.75 9.30 -3.14
CA SER A 145 -14.24 10.27 -4.12
C SER A 145 -13.51 11.62 -4.04
N GLU A 146 -13.16 12.05 -2.83
CA GLU A 146 -12.34 13.25 -2.60
C GLU A 146 -10.93 13.10 -3.18
N THR A 147 -10.28 11.96 -2.97
CA THR A 147 -8.95 11.70 -3.56
C THR A 147 -9.00 11.66 -5.08
N TYR A 148 -10.08 11.15 -5.69
CA TYR A 148 -10.24 11.25 -7.14
C TYR A 148 -10.45 12.69 -7.62
N ARG A 149 -11.20 13.51 -6.89
CA ARG A 149 -11.35 14.95 -7.21
C ARG A 149 -9.99 15.65 -7.20
N GLU A 150 -9.19 15.44 -6.16
CA GLU A 150 -7.83 15.99 -6.06
C GLU A 150 -6.92 15.48 -7.17
N LEU A 151 -6.97 14.18 -7.47
CA LEU A 151 -6.21 13.59 -8.57
C LEU A 151 -6.57 14.21 -9.92
N HIS A 152 -7.86 14.45 -10.19
CA HIS A 152 -8.30 15.14 -11.40
C HIS A 152 -7.74 16.57 -11.47
N ALA A 153 -7.72 17.30 -10.36
CA ALA A 153 -7.12 18.64 -10.30
C ALA A 153 -5.60 18.60 -10.55
N GLN A 154 -4.89 17.63 -9.96
CA GLN A 154 -3.46 17.43 -10.19
C GLN A 154 -3.16 17.07 -11.66
N LEU A 155 -3.97 16.21 -12.28
CA LEU A 155 -3.83 15.86 -13.69
C LEU A 155 -4.08 17.08 -14.60
N ALA A 156 -5.09 17.90 -14.30
CA ALA A 156 -5.35 19.14 -15.03
C ALA A 156 -4.16 20.11 -14.88
N PHE A 157 -3.62 20.27 -13.67
CA PHE A 157 -2.45 21.09 -13.43
C PHE A 157 -1.21 20.58 -14.18
N ARG A 158 -0.95 19.27 -14.15
CA ARG A 158 0.15 18.65 -14.89
C ARG A 158 0.02 18.84 -16.40
N LYS A 159 -1.20 18.76 -16.95
CA LYS A 159 -1.45 19.06 -18.37
C LYS A 159 -1.09 20.51 -18.70
N LYS A 160 -1.43 21.47 -17.83
CA LYS A 160 -1.01 22.87 -17.99
C LYS A 160 0.50 23.04 -17.96
N LEU A 161 1.19 22.38 -17.02
CA LEU A 161 2.66 22.42 -16.95
C LEU A 161 3.31 21.88 -18.22
N ARG A 162 2.83 20.74 -18.74
CA ARG A 162 3.32 20.19 -20.02
C ARG A 162 3.08 21.15 -21.19
N GLY A 163 1.96 21.88 -21.20
CA GLY A 163 1.69 22.91 -22.19
C GLY A 163 2.73 24.04 -22.13
N ILE A 164 3.05 24.52 -20.93
CA ILE A 164 4.06 25.57 -20.71
C ILE A 164 5.47 25.07 -21.09
N GLU A 165 5.81 23.83 -20.75
CA GLU A 165 7.09 23.20 -21.15
C GLU A 165 7.20 23.11 -22.68
N LEU A 166 6.15 22.65 -23.36
CA LEU A 166 6.12 22.58 -24.81
C LEU A 166 6.25 23.98 -25.46
N GLU A 167 5.58 24.99 -24.90
CA GLU A 167 5.73 26.38 -25.36
C GLU A 167 7.16 26.90 -25.20
N ARG A 168 7.82 26.58 -24.08
CA ARG A 168 9.23 26.94 -23.84
C ARG A 168 10.17 26.23 -24.81
N ASP A 169 9.99 24.94 -25.03
CA ASP A 169 10.80 24.15 -25.96
C ASP A 169 10.65 24.66 -27.39
N ASN A 170 9.41 25.03 -27.79
CA ASN A 170 9.16 25.64 -29.09
C ASN A 170 9.88 26.99 -29.22
N MET A 171 9.80 27.86 -28.22
CA MET A 171 10.53 29.14 -28.23
C MET A 171 12.05 28.94 -28.31
N TYR A 172 12.58 27.95 -27.59
CA TYR A 172 14.01 27.62 -27.64
C TYR A 172 14.42 27.07 -29.01
N ALA A 173 13.62 26.19 -29.61
CA ALA A 173 13.85 25.67 -30.95
C ALA A 173 13.80 26.78 -32.01
N GLU A 174 12.89 27.75 -31.88
CA GLU A 174 12.85 28.93 -32.76
C GLU A 174 14.08 29.81 -32.61
N LEU A 175 14.58 30.00 -31.38
CA LEU A 175 15.83 30.72 -31.14
C LEU A 175 17.01 30.03 -31.83
N LEU A 176 17.15 28.71 -31.66
CA LEU A 176 18.20 27.94 -32.32
C LEU A 176 18.10 28.03 -33.84
N LYS A 177 16.89 27.96 -34.42
CA LYS A 177 16.70 28.15 -35.87
C LYS A 177 17.23 29.51 -36.30
N LYS A 178 16.87 30.60 -35.61
CA LYS A 178 17.38 31.94 -35.90
C LYS A 178 18.90 32.02 -35.79
N ASP A 179 19.48 31.46 -34.74
CA ASP A 179 20.94 31.43 -34.55
C ASP A 179 21.64 30.67 -35.67
N THR A 180 21.07 29.54 -36.13
CA THR A 180 21.63 28.80 -37.28
C THR A 180 21.51 29.59 -38.58
N GLU A 181 20.38 30.24 -38.83
CA GLU A 181 20.17 31.10 -40.00
C GLU A 181 21.17 32.26 -40.02
N ASP A 182 21.39 32.90 -38.87
CA ASP A 182 22.36 33.98 -38.70
C ASP A 182 23.80 33.49 -38.89
N PHE A 183 24.13 32.29 -38.41
CA PHE A 183 25.43 31.67 -38.64
C PHE A 183 25.68 31.43 -40.14
N PHE A 184 24.72 30.83 -40.84
CA PHE A 184 24.83 30.59 -42.28
C PHE A 184 24.91 31.89 -43.07
N ARG A 185 24.17 32.93 -42.66
CA ARG A 185 24.26 34.27 -43.26
C ARG A 185 25.67 34.84 -43.12
N LYS A 186 26.23 34.80 -41.91
CA LYS A 186 27.61 35.25 -41.63
C LYS A 186 28.66 34.44 -42.41
N GLU A 187 28.49 33.13 -42.56
CA GLU A 187 29.40 32.30 -43.37
C GLU A 187 29.32 32.65 -44.86
N LYS A 188 28.12 32.90 -45.40
CA LYS A 188 27.97 33.39 -46.78
C LYS A 188 28.66 34.74 -46.98
N GLU A 189 28.44 35.70 -46.07
CA GLU A 189 29.10 37.01 -46.12
C GLU A 189 30.64 36.87 -46.07
N LYS A 190 31.17 36.01 -45.18
CA LYS A 190 32.62 35.73 -45.14
C LYS A 190 33.13 35.10 -46.42
N ALA A 191 32.38 34.16 -47.01
CA ALA A 191 32.74 33.52 -48.27
C ALA A 191 32.76 34.53 -49.43
N GLU A 192 31.77 35.42 -49.50
CA GLU A 192 31.72 36.52 -50.46
C GLU A 192 32.89 37.49 -50.26
N GLN A 193 33.22 37.85 -49.02
CA GLN A 193 34.39 38.68 -48.72
C GLN A 193 35.70 37.99 -49.14
N ARG A 194 35.86 36.68 -48.91
CA ARG A 194 37.03 35.92 -49.38
C ARG A 194 37.10 35.92 -50.90
N LEU A 195 35.99 35.64 -51.58
CA LEU A 195 35.91 35.67 -53.03
C LEU A 195 36.28 37.05 -53.58
N GLN A 196 35.80 38.12 -52.96
CA GLN A 196 36.12 39.49 -53.35
C GLN A 196 37.60 39.81 -53.14
N ARG A 197 38.20 39.38 -52.02
CA ARG A 197 39.65 39.52 -51.78
C ARG A 197 40.46 38.75 -52.82
N THR A 198 40.09 37.51 -53.14
CA THR A 198 40.76 36.71 -54.17
C THR A 198 40.63 37.36 -55.55
N ARG A 199 39.46 37.91 -55.89
CA ARG A 199 39.25 38.67 -57.13
C ARG A 199 40.14 39.90 -57.20
N ASN A 200 40.18 40.70 -56.14
CA ASN A 200 41.01 41.90 -56.07
C ASN A 200 42.50 41.53 -56.22
N TYR A 201 42.96 40.51 -55.50
CA TYR A 201 44.32 40.01 -55.59
C TYR A 201 44.65 39.48 -57.01
N ALA A 202 43.72 38.77 -57.64
CA ALA A 202 43.89 38.32 -59.03
C ALA A 202 43.99 39.48 -60.02
N ILE A 203 43.25 40.57 -59.80
CA ILE A 203 43.35 41.80 -60.60
C ILE A 203 44.72 42.46 -60.39
N GLU A 204 45.21 42.54 -59.16
CA GLU A 204 46.54 43.08 -58.83
C GLU A 204 47.65 42.27 -59.49
N LEU A 205 47.60 40.93 -59.41
CA LEU A 205 48.55 40.05 -60.09
C LEU A 205 48.53 40.24 -61.61
N LYS A 206 47.34 40.37 -62.22
CA LYS A 206 47.23 40.65 -63.65
C LYS A 206 47.92 41.97 -64.02
N LYS A 207 47.74 43.03 -63.21
CA LYS A 207 48.44 44.30 -63.41
C LYS A 207 49.96 44.12 -63.31
N GLN A 208 50.45 43.42 -62.29
CA GLN A 208 51.89 43.13 -62.16
C GLN A 208 52.46 42.35 -63.36
N ILE A 209 51.71 41.37 -63.89
CA ILE A 209 52.10 40.63 -65.10
C ILE A 209 52.15 41.55 -66.32
N GLU A 210 51.18 42.45 -66.46
CA GLU A 210 51.15 43.42 -67.56
C GLU A 210 52.33 44.41 -67.46
N ASP A 211 52.61 44.93 -66.27
CA ASP A 211 53.71 45.85 -66.01
C ASP A 211 55.07 45.19 -66.26
N THR A 212 55.27 43.96 -65.80
CA THR A 212 56.50 43.18 -66.06
C THR A 212 56.67 42.85 -67.54
N LYS A 213 55.60 42.49 -68.25
CA LYS A 213 55.65 42.32 -69.71
C LYS A 213 56.04 43.61 -70.43
N ASN A 214 55.45 44.74 -70.03
CA ASN A 214 55.78 46.04 -70.63
C ASN A 214 57.22 46.45 -70.33
N HIS A 215 57.72 46.17 -69.13
CA HIS A 215 59.13 46.38 -68.78
C HIS A 215 60.06 45.49 -69.62
N LEU A 216 59.76 44.19 -69.75
CA LEU A 216 60.55 43.27 -70.57
C LEU A 216 60.61 43.73 -72.02
N LYS A 217 59.48 44.11 -72.62
CA LYS A 217 59.45 44.67 -73.99
C LYS A 217 60.31 45.91 -74.14
N LYS A 218 60.32 46.81 -73.14
CA LYS A 218 61.18 48.00 -73.16
C LYS A 218 62.67 47.63 -73.09
N LEU A 219 63.00 46.61 -72.30
CA LEU A 219 64.37 46.10 -72.18
C LEU A 219 64.82 45.43 -73.49
N GLU A 220 64.00 44.56 -74.06
CA GLU A 220 64.25 43.92 -75.36
C GLU A 220 64.47 44.95 -76.47
N LEU A 221 63.67 46.03 -76.49
CA LEU A 221 63.87 47.13 -77.44
C LEU A 221 65.14 47.94 -77.19
N TYR A 222 65.60 48.03 -75.94
CA TYR A 222 66.86 48.68 -75.60
C TYR A 222 68.05 47.81 -76.02
N ASP A 223 68.04 46.52 -75.68
CA ASP A 223 69.07 45.55 -76.05
C ASP A 223 69.18 45.43 -77.57
N ALA A 224 68.06 45.33 -78.29
CA ALA A 224 68.07 45.29 -79.76
C ALA A 224 68.67 46.55 -80.39
N LYS A 225 68.50 47.73 -79.77
CA LYS A 225 69.15 48.97 -80.23
C LYS A 225 70.65 48.96 -79.94
N ALA A 226 71.06 48.52 -78.76
CA ALA A 226 72.47 48.38 -78.41
C ALA A 226 73.19 47.39 -79.36
N ASP A 227 72.59 46.22 -79.60
CA ASP A 227 73.11 45.23 -80.56
C ASP A 227 73.26 45.82 -81.97
N GLN A 228 72.32 46.65 -82.39
CA GLN A 228 72.37 47.29 -83.70
C GLN A 228 73.45 48.37 -83.79
N GLU A 229 73.65 49.15 -82.73
CA GLU A 229 74.77 50.11 -82.63
C GLU A 229 76.13 49.38 -82.63
N ASP A 230 76.25 48.24 -81.95
CA ASP A 230 77.45 47.41 -81.94
C ASP A 230 77.74 46.79 -83.32
N LEU A 231 76.72 46.29 -84.01
CA LEU A 231 76.84 45.82 -85.40
C LEU A 231 77.34 46.92 -86.34
N ASP A 232 76.78 48.13 -86.22
CA ASP A 232 77.20 49.29 -87.02
C ASP A 232 78.67 49.67 -86.73
N ASN A 233 79.09 49.58 -85.46
CA ASN A 233 80.48 49.84 -85.06
C ASN A 233 81.43 48.78 -85.61
N MET A 234 81.12 47.49 -85.46
CA MET A 234 81.91 46.40 -86.04
C MET A 234 82.02 46.52 -87.57
N GLN A 235 80.96 46.97 -88.24
CA GLN A 235 80.98 47.18 -89.68
C GLN A 235 81.88 48.34 -90.09
N LYS A 236 81.92 49.43 -89.31
CA LYS A 236 82.87 50.54 -89.52
C LYS A 236 84.31 50.08 -89.30
N GLU A 237 84.58 49.35 -88.22
CA GLU A 237 85.91 48.79 -87.93
C GLU A 237 86.39 47.85 -89.03
N SER A 238 85.53 46.97 -89.53
CA SER A 238 85.86 46.05 -90.63
C SER A 238 86.26 46.80 -91.90
N LYS A 239 85.55 47.87 -92.27
CA LYS A 239 85.91 48.71 -93.43
C LYS A 239 87.27 49.39 -93.24
N MET A 240 87.55 49.90 -92.03
CA MET A 240 88.85 50.51 -91.71
C MET A 240 90.01 49.50 -91.80
N ILE A 241 89.78 48.25 -91.37
CA ILE A 241 90.75 47.16 -91.48
C ILE A 241 91.01 46.84 -92.96
N GLU A 242 89.97 46.69 -93.78
CA GLU A 242 90.12 46.43 -95.22
C GLU A 242 90.91 47.53 -95.95
N GLU A 243 90.69 48.79 -95.60
CA GLU A 243 91.45 49.93 -96.15
C GLU A 243 92.92 49.88 -95.74
N CYS A 244 93.21 49.62 -94.46
CA CYS A 244 94.56 49.41 -93.96
C CYS A 244 95.26 48.24 -94.67
N GLU A 245 94.58 47.12 -94.86
CA GLU A 245 95.12 45.93 -95.54
C GLU A 245 95.44 46.21 -97.01
N LYS A 246 94.56 46.90 -97.73
CA LYS A 246 94.83 47.34 -99.12
C LYS A 246 96.06 48.22 -99.20
N GLU A 247 96.25 49.13 -98.25
CA GLU A 247 97.40 50.01 -98.19
C GLU A 247 98.70 49.26 -97.85
N GLN A 248 98.63 48.30 -96.92
CA GLN A 248 99.75 47.38 -96.63
C GLN A 248 100.12 46.52 -97.84
N ILE A 249 99.14 45.98 -98.58
CA ILE A 249 99.37 45.22 -99.81
C ILE A 249 100.06 46.10 -100.86
N ARG A 250 99.67 47.38 -100.98
CA ARG A 250 100.31 48.33 -101.89
C ARG A 250 101.78 48.55 -101.53
N LYS A 251 102.07 48.82 -100.26
CA LYS A 251 103.44 48.95 -99.72
C LYS A 251 104.27 47.68 -99.94
N LYS A 252 103.70 46.50 -99.70
CA LYS A 252 104.35 45.20 -99.96
C LYS A 252 104.67 44.99 -101.44
N LYS A 253 103.78 45.37 -102.36
CA LYS A 253 104.03 45.29 -103.82
C LYS A 253 105.17 46.22 -104.26
N GLU A 254 105.23 47.43 -103.71
CA GLU A 254 106.33 48.37 -103.98
C GLU A 254 107.66 47.85 -103.43
N TYR A 255 107.67 47.27 -102.23
CA TYR A 255 108.83 46.61 -101.64
C TYR A 255 109.30 45.40 -102.46
N LEU A 256 108.38 44.52 -102.86
CA LEU A 256 108.69 43.36 -103.70
C LEU A 256 109.30 43.75 -105.05
N LYS A 257 108.85 44.84 -105.69
CA LYS A 257 109.49 45.35 -106.90
C LYS A 257 110.95 45.75 -106.69
N LYS A 258 111.29 46.38 -105.56
CA LYS A 258 112.68 46.70 -105.19
C LYS A 258 113.51 45.44 -104.95
N MET A 259 112.97 44.50 -104.18
CA MET A 259 113.57 43.18 -103.94
C MET A 259 113.84 42.41 -105.24
N PHE A 260 112.92 42.41 -106.21
CA PHE A 260 113.15 41.72 -107.49
C PHE A 260 114.27 42.35 -108.33
N LEU A 261 114.46 43.67 -108.24
CA LEU A 261 115.60 44.34 -108.88
C LEU A 261 116.92 43.93 -108.21
N GLU A 262 116.96 43.92 -106.88
CA GLU A 262 118.14 43.50 -106.10
C GLU A 262 118.48 42.01 -106.31
N GLN A 263 117.48 41.12 -106.32
CA GLN A 263 117.69 39.69 -106.57
C GLN A 263 118.20 39.39 -107.98
N LEU A 264 117.89 40.23 -108.97
CA LEU A 264 118.42 40.07 -110.33
C LEU A 264 119.93 40.38 -110.38
N GLU A 265 120.40 41.28 -109.51
CA GLU A 265 121.82 41.57 -109.32
C GLU A 265 122.53 40.49 -108.48
N GLU A 266 121.82 39.90 -107.51
CA GLU A 266 122.37 38.90 -106.60
C GLU A 266 122.42 37.50 -107.21
N LYS A 267 121.47 37.14 -108.09
CA LYS A 267 121.52 35.88 -108.87
C LYS A 267 122.79 35.77 -109.71
N LYS A 268 123.27 36.89 -110.27
CA LYS A 268 124.56 36.94 -110.97
C LYS A 268 125.74 36.56 -110.07
N ARG A 269 125.67 36.80 -108.75
CA ARG A 269 126.73 36.50 -107.78
C ARG A 269 126.63 35.08 -107.21
N VAL A 270 125.42 34.51 -107.15
CA VAL A 270 125.18 33.18 -106.56
C VAL A 270 125.43 32.05 -107.55
N GLU A 271 125.21 32.26 -108.85
CA GLU A 271 125.63 31.30 -109.89
C GLU A 271 127.14 31.00 -109.85
N GLU A 272 127.95 31.95 -109.36
CA GLU A 272 129.39 31.74 -109.13
C GLU A 272 129.67 30.83 -107.91
N LYS A 273 128.83 30.86 -106.86
CA LYS A 273 129.07 30.14 -105.59
C LYS A 273 128.50 28.71 -105.53
N MET A 274 127.35 28.45 -106.17
CA MET A 274 126.70 27.13 -106.13
C MET A 274 127.55 26.02 -106.77
N ARG A 275 128.54 26.36 -107.59
CA ARG A 275 129.53 25.37 -108.07
C ARG A 275 130.43 24.80 -106.96
N GLU A 276 130.45 25.38 -105.76
CA GLU A 276 131.38 25.00 -104.69
C GLU A 276 130.75 24.10 -103.59
N GLU A 277 129.43 24.11 -103.38
CA GLU A 277 128.79 23.44 -102.21
C GLU A 277 128.23 22.02 -102.46
N GLU A 278 127.99 21.61 -103.72
CA GLU A 278 127.41 20.29 -104.02
C GLU A 278 128.27 19.09 -103.54
N ASP A 279 129.55 19.33 -103.22
CA ASP A 279 130.50 18.28 -102.83
C ASP A 279 130.36 17.76 -101.37
N ILE A 280 129.56 18.40 -100.49
CA ILE A 280 129.62 18.17 -99.02
C ILE A 280 128.52 17.27 -98.42
N GLN A 281 127.27 17.31 -98.89
CA GLN A 281 126.11 16.86 -98.08
C GLN A 281 125.86 15.35 -97.94
N ASN A 282 126.48 14.47 -98.71
CA ASN A 282 126.06 13.06 -98.81
C ASN A 282 126.40 12.13 -97.60
N ARG A 283 126.60 12.60 -96.36
CA ARG A 283 127.21 11.78 -95.26
C ARG A 283 126.43 11.59 -93.93
N SER A 284 125.27 12.20 -93.66
CA SER A 284 124.76 12.36 -92.27
C SER A 284 123.54 11.53 -91.79
N ILE A 285 122.86 10.71 -92.62
CA ILE A 285 121.45 10.30 -92.37
C ILE A 285 121.22 9.00 -91.53
N GLU A 286 122.22 8.17 -91.19
CA GLU A 286 121.98 6.77 -90.75
C GLU A 286 121.66 6.44 -89.25
N ALA A 287 121.68 7.36 -88.27
CA ALA A 287 121.83 6.99 -86.84
C ALA A 287 120.58 6.77 -85.94
N TYR A 288 119.34 7.18 -86.30
CA TYR A 288 118.26 7.46 -85.30
C TYR A 288 117.25 6.33 -84.89
N ARG A 289 117.39 5.05 -85.27
CA ARG A 289 116.24 4.07 -85.26
C ARG A 289 115.99 3.16 -84.01
N ASN A 290 116.84 3.05 -82.98
CA ASN A 290 116.87 1.85 -82.08
C ASN A 290 116.22 1.91 -80.65
N THR A 291 115.64 3.00 -80.14
CA THR A 291 115.37 3.17 -78.68
C THR A 291 113.94 2.84 -78.15
N ARG A 292 113.00 2.36 -78.97
CA ARG A 292 111.53 2.45 -78.68
C ARG A 292 110.85 1.22 -78.03
N GLU A 293 111.48 0.07 -77.83
CA GLU A 293 110.77 -1.22 -77.54
C GLU A 293 110.65 -1.68 -76.05
N HIS A 294 111.32 -1.05 -75.06
CA HIS A 294 111.46 -1.61 -73.69
C HIS A 294 110.23 -1.43 -72.74
N LEU A 295 109.34 -0.46 -72.97
CA LEU A 295 108.40 0.03 -71.94
C LEU A 295 107.12 -0.80 -71.68
N ASN A 296 106.83 -1.85 -72.47
CA ASN A 296 105.51 -2.51 -72.50
C ASN A 296 105.31 -3.76 -71.60
N GLN A 297 106.26 -4.15 -70.72
CA GLN A 297 106.21 -5.43 -69.98
C GLN A 297 105.68 -5.40 -68.51
N ILE A 298 105.49 -4.24 -67.86
CA ILE A 298 105.26 -4.15 -66.40
C ILE A 298 103.77 -4.23 -65.97
N THR A 299 102.80 -3.99 -66.85
CA THR A 299 101.39 -3.76 -66.50
C THR A 299 100.50 -5.01 -66.34
N LYS A 300 101.01 -6.23 -66.53
CA LYS A 300 100.20 -7.49 -66.54
C LYS A 300 100.10 -8.28 -65.23
N GLN A 301 100.72 -7.86 -64.11
CA GLN A 301 100.81 -8.69 -62.88
C GLN A 301 99.80 -8.39 -61.75
N LYS A 302 99.07 -7.27 -61.73
CA LYS A 302 98.24 -6.85 -60.56
C LYS A 302 96.76 -7.28 -60.56
N TRP A 303 96.29 -8.06 -61.53
CA TRP A 303 94.85 -8.38 -61.70
C TRP A 303 94.39 -9.69 -61.02
N LYS A 304 95.27 -10.45 -60.34
CA LYS A 304 94.95 -11.80 -59.83
C LYS A 304 94.73 -11.94 -58.30
N GLU A 305 94.83 -10.89 -57.49
CA GLU A 305 94.74 -11.00 -56.01
C GLU A 305 93.34 -10.71 -55.41
N GLU A 306 92.35 -10.27 -56.19
CA GLU A 306 91.11 -9.70 -55.64
C GLU A 306 89.85 -10.63 -55.67
N GLN A 307 90.01 -11.92 -56.01
CA GLN A 307 88.88 -12.89 -56.14
C GLN A 307 88.69 -13.89 -54.97
N GLU A 308 89.54 -13.93 -53.94
CA GLU A 308 89.41 -14.94 -52.86
C GLU A 308 88.54 -14.52 -51.66
N ASN A 309 88.13 -13.25 -51.53
CA ASN A 309 87.44 -12.76 -50.32
C ASN A 309 85.89 -12.91 -50.34
N LYS A 310 85.36 -13.90 -51.07
CA LYS A 310 83.92 -14.16 -51.26
C LYS A 310 83.30 -15.33 -50.46
N ILE A 311 84.02 -16.05 -49.59
CA ILE A 311 83.53 -17.34 -48.99
C ILE A 311 83.55 -17.36 -47.43
N LYS A 312 83.11 -16.31 -46.73
CA LYS A 312 82.98 -16.34 -45.24
C LYS A 312 81.73 -15.67 -44.63
N ARG A 313 80.63 -15.53 -45.38
CA ARG A 313 79.38 -14.91 -44.86
C ARG A 313 78.12 -15.78 -44.98
N SER A 314 78.28 -17.10 -45.16
CA SER A 314 77.17 -18.06 -45.36
C SER A 314 76.87 -18.99 -44.16
N GLU A 315 77.34 -18.73 -42.93
CA GLU A 315 77.16 -19.69 -41.81
C GLU A 315 76.71 -19.09 -40.45
N MET A 316 76.13 -17.90 -40.40
CA MET A 316 75.62 -17.33 -39.14
C MET A 316 74.16 -16.90 -39.26
N LEU A 317 73.27 -17.72 -38.70
CA LEU A 317 71.88 -17.44 -38.28
C LEU A 317 70.76 -18.20 -38.99
N ALA A 318 70.95 -19.52 -39.03
CA ALA A 318 69.90 -20.53 -38.90
C ALA A 318 69.18 -20.54 -37.52
N LYS A 319 68.84 -19.39 -36.93
CA LYS A 319 68.10 -19.34 -35.64
C LYS A 319 67.26 -18.07 -35.54
N LYS A 320 65.93 -18.20 -35.76
CA LYS A 320 64.82 -17.48 -35.08
C LYS A 320 63.59 -17.29 -35.99
N CYS A 321 62.65 -18.23 -35.98
CA CYS A 321 61.22 -17.95 -35.77
C CYS A 321 60.41 -19.25 -35.91
N ALA A 322 60.23 -19.89 -34.77
CA ALA A 322 59.41 -21.08 -34.56
C ALA A 322 57.93 -20.68 -34.40
N THR A 323 57.09 -21.31 -35.21
CA THR A 323 55.67 -21.63 -35.03
C THR A 323 55.46 -22.36 -33.70
N ALA A 324 54.63 -21.89 -32.77
CA ALA A 324 53.15 -21.93 -32.74
C ALA A 324 52.56 -23.35 -32.63
N PHE A 325 52.24 -23.75 -31.38
CA PHE A 325 51.12 -24.57 -30.87
C PHE A 325 51.52 -25.63 -29.83
N GLU A 326 50.86 -25.56 -28.67
CA GLU A 326 50.63 -26.54 -27.57
C GLU A 326 50.43 -25.70 -26.29
N THR A 327 49.49 -25.90 -25.36
CA THR A 327 48.51 -26.95 -24.99
C THR A 327 47.55 -26.27 -23.99
N ASP A 328 46.26 -26.60 -24.01
CA ASP A 328 45.32 -26.27 -22.92
C ASP A 328 44.84 -27.59 -22.30
N ASP A 329 44.91 -27.66 -20.98
CA ASP A 329 44.55 -28.82 -20.17
C ASP A 329 43.71 -28.39 -18.95
N THR A 330 42.71 -29.22 -18.64
CA THR A 330 42.00 -29.38 -17.36
C THR A 330 41.01 -28.31 -16.89
N GLU A 331 39.72 -28.69 -16.85
CA GLU A 331 38.87 -28.79 -15.64
C GLU A 331 37.40 -29.12 -16.04
N GLU A 332 36.90 -30.32 -15.68
CA GLU A 332 35.50 -30.61 -15.27
C GLU A 332 35.25 -32.13 -15.22
N GLU A 333 35.96 -32.78 -14.30
CA GLU A 333 35.77 -34.19 -13.92
C GLU A 333 34.84 -34.36 -12.71
N GLU A 334 34.12 -33.32 -12.32
CA GLU A 334 33.43 -33.33 -11.03
C GLU A 334 31.92 -33.21 -11.25
N ARG A 335 31.24 -34.33 -10.98
CA ARG A 335 29.77 -34.53 -10.87
C ARG A 335 29.15 -35.12 -12.14
N PHE A 336 28.84 -36.42 -12.14
CA PHE A 336 27.42 -36.82 -12.05
C PHE A 336 27.05 -38.31 -12.07
N ARG A 337 27.91 -39.35 -12.14
CA ARG A 337 27.34 -40.63 -12.66
C ARG A 337 27.54 -42.03 -12.09
N ARG A 338 28.16 -42.32 -10.94
CA ARG A 338 28.21 -43.75 -10.50
C ARG A 338 28.16 -44.00 -8.98
N ALA A 339 26.96 -43.87 -8.38
CA ALA A 339 26.66 -44.29 -7.00
C ALA A 339 25.26 -44.96 -6.89
N ALA A 340 25.00 -46.03 -7.64
CA ALA A 340 23.67 -46.66 -7.67
C ALA A 340 23.64 -48.20 -7.91
N ALA A 341 24.62 -48.97 -7.41
CA ALA A 341 24.62 -50.42 -7.67
C ALA A 341 25.18 -51.31 -6.52
N ASP A 342 24.76 -51.07 -5.27
CA ASP A 342 25.14 -51.88 -4.10
C ASP A 342 23.94 -52.28 -3.19
N LYS A 343 22.85 -52.81 -3.75
CA LYS A 343 21.67 -53.22 -2.95
C LYS A 343 21.10 -54.63 -3.14
N ASN A 344 21.72 -55.51 -3.95
CA ASN A 344 21.12 -56.79 -4.36
C ASN A 344 21.88 -58.07 -3.95
N LYS A 345 22.44 -58.17 -2.73
CA LYS A 345 23.12 -59.40 -2.26
C LYS A 345 22.64 -59.98 -0.91
N LEU A 346 21.46 -59.61 -0.40
CA LEU A 346 21.00 -60.02 0.95
C LEU A 346 19.77 -60.97 1.00
N GLU A 347 19.23 -61.44 -0.13
CA GLU A 347 17.92 -62.15 -0.14
C GLU A 347 17.95 -63.67 -0.41
N GLU A 348 19.09 -64.31 -0.71
CA GLU A 348 19.10 -65.73 -1.13
C GLU A 348 19.35 -66.78 -0.02
N GLU A 349 19.63 -66.41 1.24
CA GLU A 349 20.01 -67.38 2.29
C GLU A 349 18.84 -67.99 3.12
N LYS A 350 17.59 -67.50 2.98
CA LYS A 350 16.46 -67.92 3.87
C LYS A 350 15.67 -69.18 3.44
N ALA A 351 15.99 -69.83 2.32
CA ALA A 351 15.10 -70.84 1.71
C ALA A 351 15.33 -72.32 2.09
N GLN A 352 16.45 -72.70 2.73
CA GLN A 352 16.80 -74.14 2.87
C GLN A 352 16.29 -74.85 4.15
N ALA A 353 15.81 -74.16 5.19
CA ALA A 353 15.50 -74.76 6.50
C ALA A 353 14.16 -75.52 6.64
N LYS A 354 13.26 -75.49 5.64
CA LYS A 354 11.86 -75.95 5.80
C LYS A 354 11.57 -77.43 5.51
N ARG A 355 12.52 -78.23 5.03
CA ARG A 355 12.22 -79.58 4.46
C ARG A 355 12.31 -80.78 5.42
N GLN A 356 12.76 -80.66 6.67
CA GLN A 356 13.07 -81.83 7.53
C GLN A 356 11.98 -82.25 8.56
N PHE A 357 10.82 -81.58 8.64
CA PHE A 357 9.84 -81.75 9.74
C PHE A 357 8.78 -82.86 9.55
N GLN A 358 8.57 -83.40 8.34
CA GLN A 358 7.31 -84.10 8.01
C GLN A 358 7.23 -85.62 8.29
N GLU A 359 8.33 -86.33 8.56
CA GLU A 359 8.32 -87.81 8.58
C GLU A 359 7.79 -88.47 9.88
N LYS A 360 7.70 -87.75 11.01
CA LYS A 360 7.42 -88.34 12.34
C LYS A 360 5.95 -88.71 12.64
N MET A 361 4.98 -88.25 11.86
CA MET A 361 3.54 -88.29 12.24
C MET A 361 2.83 -89.65 12.06
N ARG A 362 3.45 -90.65 11.43
CA ARG A 362 2.68 -91.78 10.86
C ARG A 362 2.41 -92.96 11.81
N VAL A 363 3.06 -93.04 12.97
CA VAL A 363 3.06 -94.24 13.84
C VAL A 363 1.93 -94.25 14.89
N ASP A 364 1.40 -93.09 15.29
CA ASP A 364 0.44 -92.96 16.40
C ASP A 364 -0.97 -93.53 16.13
N MET A 365 -1.32 -93.83 14.88
CA MET A 365 -2.72 -94.12 14.50
C MET A 365 -3.26 -95.50 14.95
N LYS A 366 -2.42 -96.52 15.17
CA LYS A 366 -2.91 -97.91 15.37
C LYS A 366 -3.34 -98.27 16.80
N ARG A 367 -2.91 -97.53 17.83
CA ARG A 367 -3.35 -97.78 19.22
C ARG A 367 -4.80 -97.37 19.48
N TYR A 368 -5.35 -96.52 18.62
CA TYR A 368 -6.68 -95.93 18.79
C TYR A 368 -7.85 -96.93 18.68
N GLU A 369 -7.70 -98.02 17.93
CA GLU A 369 -8.85 -98.86 17.56
C GLU A 369 -9.34 -99.78 18.69
N ALA A 370 -8.44 -100.24 19.58
CA ALA A 370 -8.79 -101.17 20.65
C ALA A 370 -9.54 -100.48 21.82
N GLU A 371 -9.21 -99.22 22.12
CA GLU A 371 -9.91 -98.42 23.14
C GLU A 371 -11.37 -98.14 22.75
N ALA A 372 -11.70 -98.19 21.46
CA ALA A 372 -13.02 -97.84 20.96
C ALA A 372 -14.14 -98.83 21.34
N ALA A 373 -13.81 -100.12 21.56
CA ALA A 373 -14.83 -101.15 21.80
C ALA A 373 -15.34 -101.16 23.26
N ALA A 374 -14.43 -101.08 24.24
CA ALA A 374 -14.80 -101.00 25.67
C ALA A 374 -15.59 -99.73 25.99
N LEU A 375 -15.39 -98.69 25.19
CA LEU A 375 -16.15 -97.45 25.26
C LEU A 375 -17.64 -97.65 24.94
N LYS A 376 -18.01 -98.60 24.06
CA LYS A 376 -19.41 -98.78 23.64
C LYS A 376 -20.33 -99.27 24.75
N LEU A 377 -19.88 -100.21 25.58
CA LEU A 377 -20.72 -100.78 26.63
C LEU A 377 -20.99 -99.78 27.76
N LYS A 378 -20.00 -98.94 28.10
CA LYS A 378 -20.18 -97.84 29.05
C LYS A 378 -21.20 -96.83 28.54
N ARG A 379 -21.22 -96.55 27.23
CA ARG A 379 -22.17 -95.61 26.62
C ARG A 379 -23.62 -96.00 26.84
N GLU A 380 -23.98 -97.28 26.71
CA GLU A 380 -25.40 -97.68 26.84
C GLU A 380 -25.94 -97.51 28.27
N LEU A 381 -25.10 -97.71 29.28
CA LEU A 381 -25.50 -97.50 30.68
C LEU A 381 -25.53 -96.01 31.04
N GLU A 382 -24.58 -95.25 30.50
CA GLU A 382 -24.57 -93.79 30.57
C GLU A 382 -25.80 -93.20 29.87
N GLU A 383 -26.27 -93.77 28.75
CA GLU A 383 -27.45 -93.30 28.01
C GLU A 383 -28.73 -93.39 28.84
N LYS A 384 -28.95 -94.47 29.60
CA LYS A 384 -30.15 -94.59 30.45
C LYS A 384 -30.15 -93.58 31.60
N ASN A 385 -29.00 -93.45 32.27
CA ASN A 385 -28.82 -92.44 33.31
C ASN A 385 -28.94 -91.01 32.74
N LEU A 386 -28.48 -90.81 31.50
CA LEU A 386 -28.61 -89.54 30.79
C LEU A 386 -30.07 -89.21 30.50
N ILE A 387 -30.89 -90.18 30.08
CA ILE A 387 -32.32 -89.97 29.83
C ILE A 387 -33.07 -89.59 31.12
N GLU A 388 -32.82 -90.27 32.24
CA GLU A 388 -33.43 -89.93 33.53
C GLU A 388 -33.00 -88.54 34.02
N TRP A 389 -31.70 -88.24 33.87
CA TRP A 389 -31.20 -86.91 34.17
C TRP A 389 -31.83 -85.85 33.26
N GLU A 390 -31.93 -86.10 31.95
CA GLU A 390 -32.53 -85.19 30.98
C GLU A 390 -34.00 -84.92 31.27
N THR A 391 -34.78 -85.94 31.62
CA THR A 391 -36.20 -85.76 31.98
C THR A 391 -36.35 -84.92 33.24
N HIS A 392 -35.53 -85.16 34.27
CA HIS A 392 -35.51 -84.31 35.46
C HIS A 392 -35.06 -82.87 35.16
N GLN A 393 -34.08 -82.69 34.28
CA GLN A 393 -33.65 -81.36 33.82
C GLN A 393 -34.73 -80.66 32.99
N ARG A 394 -35.54 -81.38 32.21
CA ARG A 394 -36.67 -80.80 31.47
C ARG A 394 -37.71 -80.22 32.43
N TYR A 395 -38.09 -80.94 33.48
CA TYR A 395 -39.01 -80.40 34.48
C TYR A 395 -38.46 -79.16 35.20
N LYS A 396 -37.19 -79.22 35.64
CA LYS A 396 -36.53 -78.04 36.24
C LYS A 396 -36.45 -76.87 35.26
N ARG A 397 -36.17 -77.14 33.99
CA ARG A 397 -36.13 -76.14 32.93
C ARG A 397 -37.51 -75.55 32.67
N ASP A 398 -38.57 -76.34 32.73
CA ASP A 398 -39.94 -75.87 32.52
C ASP A 398 -40.44 -75.01 33.69
N GLU A 399 -40.13 -75.39 34.94
CA GLU A 399 -40.40 -74.54 36.11
C GLU A 399 -39.62 -73.22 36.01
N TYR A 400 -38.33 -73.30 35.72
CA TYR A 400 -37.50 -72.12 35.49
C TYR A 400 -38.01 -71.25 34.33
N ASN A 401 -38.43 -71.86 33.22
CA ASN A 401 -39.00 -71.16 32.07
C ASN A 401 -40.29 -70.43 32.45
N LYS A 402 -41.17 -71.06 33.24
CA LYS A 402 -42.40 -70.40 33.73
C LYS A 402 -42.08 -69.21 34.63
N GLU A 403 -41.13 -69.36 35.56
CA GLU A 403 -40.68 -68.24 36.38
C GLU A 403 -40.08 -67.11 35.54
N MET A 404 -39.25 -67.46 34.56
CA MET A 404 -38.65 -66.50 33.64
C MET A 404 -39.67 -65.81 32.76
N GLN A 405 -40.73 -66.49 32.32
CA GLN A 405 -41.84 -65.88 31.59
C GLN A 405 -42.59 -64.87 32.45
N VAL A 406 -42.87 -65.18 33.72
CA VAL A 406 -43.50 -64.24 34.66
C VAL A 406 -42.60 -63.04 34.94
N LYS A 407 -41.29 -63.26 35.14
CA LYS A 407 -40.31 -62.17 35.32
C LYS A 407 -40.21 -61.31 34.06
N ALA A 408 -40.15 -61.92 32.88
CA ALA A 408 -40.11 -61.22 31.59
C ALA A 408 -41.40 -60.42 31.33
N ALA A 409 -42.57 -60.93 31.72
CA ALA A 409 -43.83 -60.20 31.62
C ALA A 409 -43.85 -58.97 32.54
N LYS A 410 -43.43 -59.12 33.81
CA LYS A 410 -43.30 -58.01 34.76
C LYS A 410 -42.29 -56.95 34.31
N GLU A 411 -41.12 -57.39 33.80
CA GLU A 411 -40.15 -56.47 33.20
C GLU A 411 -40.71 -55.77 31.96
N GLY A 412 -41.45 -56.49 31.11
CA GLY A 412 -42.10 -55.93 29.93
C GLY A 412 -43.11 -54.83 30.30
N GLU A 413 -43.92 -55.05 31.34
CA GLU A 413 -44.81 -54.01 31.87
C GLU A 413 -44.04 -52.82 32.45
N ARG A 414 -42.97 -53.08 33.20
CA ARG A 414 -42.12 -52.00 33.75
C ARG A 414 -41.51 -51.15 32.65
N ARG A 415 -40.94 -51.77 31.61
CA ARG A 415 -40.38 -51.09 30.43
C ARG A 415 -41.44 -50.29 29.68
N LYS A 416 -42.68 -50.79 29.55
CA LYS A 416 -43.79 -50.05 28.94
C LYS A 416 -44.15 -48.80 29.75
N LYS A 417 -44.17 -48.89 31.09
CA LYS A 417 -44.42 -47.73 31.97
C LYS A 417 -43.29 -46.70 31.88
N GLU A 418 -42.04 -47.13 31.98
CA GLU A 418 -40.86 -46.28 31.83
C GLU A 418 -40.86 -45.57 30.46
N MET A 419 -41.18 -46.30 29.38
CA MET A 419 -41.31 -45.73 28.03
C MET A 419 -42.45 -44.72 27.94
N ALA A 420 -43.62 -45.00 28.53
CA ALA A 420 -44.74 -44.07 28.52
C ALA A 420 -44.44 -42.77 29.29
N GLU A 421 -43.75 -42.86 30.42
CA GLU A 421 -43.29 -41.69 31.17
C GLU A 421 -42.23 -40.90 30.40
N PHE A 422 -41.28 -41.58 29.75
CA PHE A 422 -40.30 -40.95 28.89
C PHE A 422 -40.95 -40.19 27.73
N LEU A 423 -41.93 -40.80 27.04
CA LEU A 423 -42.67 -40.15 25.95
C LEU A 423 -43.48 -38.94 26.43
N LYS A 424 -44.06 -39.00 27.65
CA LYS A 424 -44.73 -37.84 28.26
C LYS A 424 -43.74 -36.69 28.50
N LYS A 425 -42.57 -36.98 29.05
CA LYS A 425 -41.50 -35.98 29.25
C LYS A 425 -41.07 -35.37 27.91
N GLN A 426 -40.86 -36.18 26.87
CA GLN A 426 -40.53 -35.68 25.53
C GLN A 426 -41.63 -34.78 24.95
N MET A 427 -42.91 -35.11 25.16
CA MET A 427 -44.01 -34.25 24.72
C MET A 427 -44.06 -32.92 25.46
N GLU A 428 -43.77 -32.91 26.77
CA GLU A 428 -43.68 -31.71 27.58
C GLU A 428 -42.48 -30.84 27.20
N GLU A 429 -41.32 -31.45 26.99
CA GLU A 429 -40.12 -30.78 26.47
C GLU A 429 -40.38 -30.16 25.09
N GLN A 430 -41.00 -30.89 24.15
CA GLN A 430 -41.36 -30.35 22.84
C GLN A 430 -42.36 -29.19 22.93
N ARG A 431 -43.32 -29.24 23.86
CA ARG A 431 -44.24 -28.12 24.09
C ARG A 431 -43.52 -26.90 24.66
N ALA A 432 -42.56 -27.10 25.56
CA ALA A 432 -41.73 -26.02 26.09
C ALA A 432 -40.86 -25.41 25.00
N ILE A 433 -40.24 -26.24 24.15
CA ILE A 433 -39.47 -25.81 22.99
C ILE A 433 -40.34 -24.97 22.04
N ARG A 434 -41.53 -25.44 21.66
CA ARG A 434 -42.44 -24.67 20.78
C ARG A 434 -42.87 -23.32 21.37
N LYS A 435 -43.07 -23.25 22.69
CA LYS A 435 -43.37 -21.97 23.36
C LYS A 435 -42.18 -21.03 23.34
N MET A 436 -40.98 -21.56 23.55
CA MET A 436 -39.74 -20.79 23.47
C MET A 436 -39.49 -20.30 22.04
N GLU A 437 -39.68 -21.15 21.03
CA GLU A 437 -39.62 -20.80 19.61
C GLU A 437 -40.61 -19.69 19.26
N SER A 438 -41.86 -19.78 19.73
CA SER A 438 -42.87 -18.73 19.51
C SER A 438 -42.48 -17.37 20.10
N ILE A 439 -41.86 -17.35 21.29
CA ILE A 439 -41.38 -16.10 21.91
C ILE A 439 -40.16 -15.56 21.14
N MET A 440 -39.26 -16.44 20.70
CA MET A 440 -38.11 -16.07 19.87
C MET A 440 -38.51 -15.57 18.49
N ASP A 441 -39.61 -16.08 17.92
CA ASP A 441 -40.17 -15.62 16.65
C ASP A 441 -40.79 -14.21 16.76
N ASP A 442 -41.43 -13.90 17.89
CA ASP A 442 -41.94 -12.54 18.17
C ASP A 442 -40.78 -11.54 18.39
N ASP A 443 -39.77 -11.92 19.18
CA ASP A 443 -38.52 -11.14 19.32
C ASP A 443 -37.82 -10.98 17.96
N SER A 444 -37.87 -12.00 17.10
CA SER A 444 -37.33 -11.95 15.73
C SER A 444 -38.04 -10.88 14.89
N GLN A 445 -39.35 -10.67 15.04
CA GLN A 445 -40.05 -9.61 14.34
C GLN A 445 -39.64 -8.21 14.82
N GLU A 446 -39.47 -8.01 16.13
CA GLU A 446 -39.00 -6.72 16.65
C GLU A 446 -37.57 -6.42 16.25
N ILE A 447 -36.70 -7.43 16.29
CA ILE A 447 -35.31 -7.36 15.81
C ILE A 447 -35.29 -7.05 14.31
N GLN A 448 -36.13 -7.70 13.50
CA GLN A 448 -36.24 -7.41 12.06
C GLN A 448 -36.68 -5.97 11.79
N LYS A 449 -37.69 -5.46 12.52
CA LYS A 449 -38.12 -4.05 12.43
C LYS A 449 -37.01 -3.09 12.85
N ALA A 450 -36.23 -3.43 13.88
CA ALA A 450 -35.09 -2.63 14.32
C ALA A 450 -33.98 -2.62 13.26
N ILE A 451 -33.68 -3.77 12.65
CA ILE A 451 -32.71 -3.90 11.54
C ILE A 451 -33.17 -3.06 10.35
N GLN A 452 -34.43 -3.14 9.94
CA GLN A 452 -35.00 -2.33 8.85
C GLN A 452 -34.84 -0.84 9.14
N ARG A 453 -35.27 -0.36 10.31
CA ARG A 453 -35.09 1.05 10.72
C ARG A 453 -33.63 1.48 10.69
N THR A 454 -32.69 0.60 11.07
CA THR A 454 -31.27 0.93 10.98
C THR A 454 -30.77 0.96 9.55
N ASN A 455 -31.25 0.07 8.68
CA ASN A 455 -30.89 0.04 7.27
C ASN A 455 -31.41 1.28 6.55
N ASP A 456 -32.64 1.68 6.81
CA ASP A 456 -33.25 2.90 6.25
C ASP A 456 -32.46 4.15 6.64
N ARG A 457 -32.02 4.24 7.90
CA ARG A 457 -31.15 5.35 8.35
C ARG A 457 -29.80 5.37 7.63
N VAL A 458 -29.19 4.20 7.40
CA VAL A 458 -27.92 4.10 6.67
C VAL A 458 -28.10 4.47 5.20
N LEU A 459 -29.21 4.08 4.57
CA LEU A 459 -29.53 4.47 3.20
C LEU A 459 -29.79 5.98 3.08
N ALA A 460 -30.58 6.55 3.99
CA ALA A 460 -30.83 8.00 4.04
C ALA A 460 -29.51 8.78 4.20
N TYR A 461 -28.60 8.30 5.05
CA TYR A 461 -27.26 8.89 5.16
C TYR A 461 -26.45 8.74 3.87
N GLY A 462 -26.51 7.59 3.20
CA GLY A 462 -25.87 7.40 1.91
C GLY A 462 -26.40 8.35 0.83
N GLU A 463 -27.71 8.61 0.84
CA GLU A 463 -28.38 9.56 -0.06
C GLU A 463 -27.99 11.01 0.26
N GLU A 464 -27.93 11.39 1.54
CA GLU A 464 -27.43 12.69 2.00
C GLU A 464 -26.00 12.93 1.48
N VAL A 465 -25.10 11.96 1.69
CA VAL A 465 -23.72 12.03 1.21
C VAL A 465 -23.67 12.09 -0.32
N LEU A 466 -24.57 11.42 -1.03
CA LEU A 466 -24.60 11.44 -2.49
C LEU A 466 -25.04 12.81 -3.03
N GLU A 467 -26.06 13.43 -2.43
CA GLU A 467 -26.52 14.77 -2.83
C GLU A 467 -25.48 15.84 -2.48
N GLU A 468 -24.83 15.75 -1.31
CA GLU A 468 -23.70 16.61 -0.94
C GLU A 468 -22.50 16.48 -1.91
N SER A 469 -22.38 15.34 -2.58
CA SER A 469 -21.25 15.03 -3.47
C SER A 469 -21.50 15.37 -4.93
N LYS A 470 -22.75 15.67 -5.26
CA LYS A 470 -23.18 16.00 -6.62
C LYS A 470 -22.42 17.24 -7.10
N ASP A 471 -21.97 17.18 -8.36
CA ASP A 471 -21.20 18.22 -9.06
C ASP A 471 -19.83 18.61 -8.47
N ILE A 472 -19.47 18.10 -7.29
CA ILE A 472 -18.21 18.41 -6.62
C ILE A 472 -17.18 17.30 -6.85
N ARG A 473 -17.61 16.03 -6.78
CA ARG A 473 -16.71 14.87 -6.79
C ARG A 473 -17.30 13.69 -7.56
N PRO A 474 -16.45 12.75 -8.02
CA PRO A 474 -16.93 11.56 -8.70
C PRO A 474 -17.85 10.72 -7.79
N LEU A 475 -19.09 10.51 -8.23
CA LEU A 475 -20.12 9.81 -7.44
C LEU A 475 -19.92 8.29 -7.39
N PHE A 476 -19.14 7.73 -8.32
CA PHE A 476 -19.01 6.29 -8.50
C PHE A 476 -18.60 5.51 -7.23
N PRO A 477 -17.60 5.94 -6.43
CA PRO A 477 -17.23 5.22 -5.21
C PRO A 477 -18.38 5.13 -4.21
N ILE A 478 -19.14 6.23 -4.05
CA ILE A 478 -20.25 6.34 -3.11
C ILE A 478 -21.43 5.46 -3.56
N ILE A 479 -21.79 5.53 -4.85
CA ILE A 479 -22.84 4.68 -5.44
C ILE A 479 -22.49 3.20 -5.24
N LYS A 480 -21.24 2.81 -5.53
CA LYS A 480 -20.79 1.42 -5.36
C LYS A 480 -20.86 0.97 -3.89
N ALA A 481 -20.54 1.84 -2.93
CA ALA A 481 -20.68 1.53 -1.50
C ALA A 481 -22.14 1.32 -1.09
N ILE A 482 -23.06 2.15 -1.58
CA ILE A 482 -24.51 2.01 -1.34
C ILE A 482 -25.02 0.71 -1.96
N GLU A 483 -24.61 0.38 -3.19
CA GLU A 483 -24.99 -0.88 -3.84
C GLU A 483 -24.47 -2.11 -3.08
N ASN A 484 -23.21 -2.07 -2.63
CA ASN A 484 -22.63 -3.16 -1.84
C ASN A 484 -23.38 -3.32 -0.52
N PHE A 485 -23.72 -2.23 0.17
CA PHE A 485 -24.55 -2.26 1.37
C PHE A 485 -25.93 -2.89 1.10
N LYS A 486 -26.59 -2.50 0.00
CA LYS A 486 -27.88 -3.08 -0.40
C LYS A 486 -27.78 -4.57 -0.72
N ARG A 487 -26.67 -5.03 -1.31
CA ARG A 487 -26.39 -6.46 -1.58
C ARG A 487 -26.12 -7.23 -0.29
N GLU A 488 -25.26 -6.73 0.59
CA GLU A 488 -24.88 -7.39 1.85
C GLU A 488 -26.09 -7.56 2.78
N ASN A 489 -26.98 -6.56 2.84
CA ASN A 489 -28.19 -6.60 3.67
C ASN A 489 -29.41 -7.20 2.95
N ARG A 490 -29.22 -7.81 1.76
CA ARG A 490 -30.27 -8.45 0.95
C ARG A 490 -31.48 -7.54 0.66
N LEU A 491 -31.24 -6.23 0.54
CA LEU A 491 -32.26 -5.23 0.20
C LEU A 491 -32.57 -5.21 -1.31
N ILE A 492 -31.68 -5.76 -2.13
CA ILE A 492 -31.89 -6.00 -3.56
C ILE A 492 -31.95 -7.52 -3.76
N PRO A 493 -32.89 -8.05 -4.56
CA PRO A 493 -32.89 -9.45 -4.94
C PRO A 493 -31.53 -9.80 -5.54
N LEU A 494 -30.88 -10.86 -5.04
CA LEU A 494 -29.63 -11.33 -5.65
C LEU A 494 -29.93 -11.54 -7.13
N LYS A 495 -29.16 -10.88 -8.01
CA LYS A 495 -29.17 -11.23 -9.43
C LYS A 495 -28.99 -12.73 -9.47
N THR A 496 -30.02 -13.46 -9.89
CA THR A 496 -29.93 -14.88 -10.17
C THR A 496 -28.72 -15.00 -11.07
N ALA A 497 -27.62 -15.56 -10.54
CA ALA A 497 -26.48 -15.90 -11.36
C ALA A 497 -27.07 -16.65 -12.55
N GLU A 498 -26.80 -16.17 -13.77
CA GLU A 498 -27.06 -16.92 -14.98
C GLU A 498 -26.69 -18.36 -14.63
N THR A 499 -27.69 -19.23 -14.67
CA THR A 499 -27.55 -20.64 -14.32
C THR A 499 -26.41 -21.16 -15.18
N MET A 500 -25.19 -21.15 -14.63
CA MET A 500 -24.12 -21.98 -15.16
C MET A 500 -24.70 -23.37 -15.03
N GLU A 501 -25.06 -23.95 -16.18
CA GLU A 501 -25.57 -25.29 -16.23
C GLU A 501 -24.69 -26.13 -15.32
N PRO A 502 -25.26 -26.82 -14.31
CA PRO A 502 -24.46 -27.60 -13.41
C PRO A 502 -23.69 -28.57 -14.29
N VAL A 503 -22.36 -28.42 -14.33
CA VAL A 503 -21.47 -29.36 -15.01
C VAL A 503 -21.89 -30.71 -14.47
N LYS A 504 -22.57 -31.50 -15.31
CA LYS A 504 -23.08 -32.83 -14.96
C LYS A 504 -21.87 -33.66 -14.61
N ARG A 505 -21.48 -33.65 -13.33
CA ARG A 505 -20.52 -34.62 -12.79
C ARG A 505 -21.18 -35.96 -13.05
N LYS A 506 -20.69 -36.67 -14.06
CA LYS A 506 -21.10 -38.04 -14.36
C LYS A 506 -21.08 -38.78 -13.03
N ARG A 507 -22.25 -39.19 -12.53
CA ARG A 507 -22.35 -40.09 -11.39
C ARG A 507 -21.47 -41.28 -11.75
N ARG A 508 -20.37 -41.50 -11.02
CA ARG A 508 -19.70 -42.79 -11.05
C ARG A 508 -20.75 -43.79 -10.55
N VAL A 509 -21.38 -44.47 -11.51
CA VAL A 509 -22.17 -45.67 -11.24
C VAL A 509 -21.22 -46.59 -10.50
N ARG A 510 -21.46 -46.80 -9.20
CA ARG A 510 -20.79 -47.88 -8.49
C ARG A 510 -21.19 -49.14 -9.24
N LYS A 511 -20.22 -49.86 -9.80
CA LYS A 511 -20.47 -51.20 -10.35
C LYS A 511 -20.99 -52.03 -9.18
N ILE A 512 -22.30 -52.26 -9.16
CA ILE A 512 -22.90 -53.32 -8.35
C ILE A 512 -22.36 -54.61 -8.97
N CYS A 513 -21.63 -55.39 -8.19
CA CYS A 513 -21.12 -56.69 -8.64
C CYS A 513 -22.35 -57.55 -9.00
N SER A 514 -22.47 -57.96 -10.26
CA SER A 514 -23.60 -58.73 -10.77
C SER A 514 -23.59 -60.20 -10.32
N ASN A 515 -22.58 -60.62 -9.56
CA ASN A 515 -22.50 -61.94 -8.92
C ASN A 515 -22.36 -61.79 -7.40
N PRO A 516 -23.46 -61.85 -6.62
CA PRO A 516 -23.34 -62.13 -5.20
C PRO A 516 -22.80 -63.56 -5.02
N THR A 517 -21.68 -63.71 -4.33
CA THR A 517 -21.16 -65.03 -3.96
C THR A 517 -22.20 -65.73 -3.08
N PRO A 518 -22.68 -66.92 -3.44
CA PRO A 518 -23.64 -67.64 -2.63
C PRO A 518 -23.04 -67.94 -1.24
N PRO A 519 -23.87 -67.92 -0.17
CA PRO A 519 -23.41 -68.03 1.22
C PRO A 519 -22.65 -69.33 1.53
N GLU A 520 -22.71 -70.32 0.64
CA GLU A 520 -22.02 -71.61 0.74
C GLU A 520 -20.51 -71.55 0.42
N GLN A 521 -20.02 -70.46 -0.20
CA GLN A 521 -18.60 -70.27 -0.56
C GLN A 521 -17.86 -69.27 0.34
N ILE A 522 -18.50 -68.77 1.40
CA ILE A 522 -17.88 -67.84 2.35
C ILE A 522 -17.28 -68.66 3.49
N PHE A 523 -15.97 -68.91 3.43
CA PHE A 523 -15.24 -69.46 4.56
C PHE A 523 -14.90 -68.34 5.54
N TYR A 524 -15.51 -68.37 6.73
CA TYR A 524 -15.08 -67.54 7.86
C TYR A 524 -13.87 -68.22 8.50
N LEU A 525 -12.71 -67.55 8.48
CA LEU A 525 -11.58 -67.95 9.30
C LEU A 525 -11.90 -67.59 10.76
N GLY A 526 -11.99 -68.61 11.61
CA GLY A 526 -11.97 -68.50 13.07
C GLY A 526 -10.56 -68.34 13.62
#